data_AF-A0A170SSD4-F1
#
_entry.id   AF-A0A170SSD4-F1
#
_cell.length_a   1.000
_cell.length_b   1.000
_cell.length_c   1.000
_cell.angle_alpha   90.00
_cell.angle_beta   90.00
_cell.angle_gamma   90.00
#
_symmetry.space_group_name_H-M   'P 1'
#
loop_
_entity.id
_entity.type
_entity.pdbx_description
1 polymer ?
#
loop_
_entity_poly.entity_id
_entity_poly.type
_entity_poly.pdbx_seq_one_letter_code
_entity_poly.pdbx_strand_id
1 'polypeptide(L)'
;LNLNSKPESKPESKPESKPESKPESKPESKSESKPESKPESKPEFSRSVISVTQNRGLSSDLDVEIKSKGLKLLFSEEDINNVSNVPGLCVILESDKLKLLRNIRPSINRVELVNGKLSLSLSYTKIEDNTQDVEYIASDFHDALMAEIMHSNYSTWLSNQKMTVYDEIALDILYKCPIKIPDDGSWFTDTENGKVAACFFSMFEYDRHYGNLFSPQVNKMLKSKIESIKKYVRTYKIEPDYKTKMHIFRLIKHTYMNKSYERNNYESLYKNYYVDSFGSNISSLIMSSIYKDNLHKYIYALASYRTNGNGDDKTNDFIKNILTHVGYREDIDLFCRYIECIENKQPDKSKISECDERKMESILSHVLHKLNLEEGTDIKIVMESARQYFMNKCKKHMVFSATSNLNLDMKIKDMIVHDHHRTKTDDPHIELVNRNVYVNGIF
;
A
#
# COMPACT_ATOMS: atom_id res chain seq x y z
N LEU A 1 -30.39 -43.13 57.22
CA LEU A 1 -31.79 -42.76 57.57
C LEU A 1 -32.18 -41.56 56.72
N ASN A 2 -33.17 -41.74 55.83
CA ASN A 2 -34.24 -40.81 55.40
C ASN A 2 -34.25 -39.35 55.96
N LEU A 3 -34.63 -38.28 55.23
CA LEU A 3 -35.75 -38.06 54.26
C LEU A 3 -35.61 -36.74 53.43
N ASN A 4 -36.38 -36.62 52.32
CA ASN A 4 -37.15 -35.47 51.72
C ASN A 4 -36.92 -33.98 52.15
N SER A 5 -37.25 -32.90 51.39
CA SER A 5 -37.99 -32.68 50.10
C SER A 5 -37.84 -31.22 49.54
N LYS A 6 -38.40 -30.97 48.32
CA LYS A 6 -38.69 -29.69 47.58
C LYS A 6 -39.46 -28.59 48.42
N PRO A 7 -39.76 -27.33 47.95
CA PRO A 7 -40.07 -26.88 46.56
C PRO A 7 -39.59 -25.45 46.10
N GLU A 8 -40.16 -24.99 44.97
CA GLU A 8 -39.86 -23.81 44.12
C GLU A 8 -40.45 -22.44 44.57
N SER A 9 -40.02 -21.33 43.94
CA SER A 9 -40.93 -20.36 43.26
C SER A 9 -40.20 -19.23 42.49
N LYS A 10 -40.88 -18.68 41.47
CA LYS A 10 -40.54 -17.53 40.60
C LYS A 10 -41.60 -16.43 40.86
N PRO A 11 -41.39 -15.13 40.51
CA PRO A 11 -42.01 -14.65 39.26
C PRO A 11 -41.28 -13.47 38.55
N GLU A 12 -41.83 -13.07 37.39
CA GLU A 12 -41.39 -11.98 36.51
C GLU A 12 -42.30 -10.73 36.65
N SER A 13 -41.83 -9.55 36.20
CA SER A 13 -42.71 -8.53 35.60
C SER A 13 -41.95 -7.45 34.78
N LYS A 14 -42.57 -7.04 33.66
CA LYS A 14 -42.33 -5.81 32.88
C LYS A 14 -43.46 -4.80 33.19
N PRO A 15 -43.33 -3.51 32.85
CA PRO A 15 -44.07 -2.99 31.70
C PRO A 15 -43.37 -1.88 30.88
N GLU A 16 -44.01 -1.47 29.79
CA GLU A 16 -43.58 -0.45 28.81
C GLU A 16 -44.16 0.94 29.13
N SER A 17 -43.58 2.03 28.59
CA SER A 17 -44.30 3.05 27.77
C SER A 17 -43.46 4.28 27.38
N LYS A 18 -43.85 4.90 26.25
CA LYS A 18 -43.42 6.20 25.67
C LYS A 18 -44.45 7.29 26.12
N PRO A 19 -44.20 8.63 26.04
CA PRO A 19 -44.13 9.34 24.74
C PRO A 19 -43.26 10.62 24.70
N GLU A 20 -43.45 11.42 23.65
CA GLU A 20 -42.62 12.52 23.13
C GLU A 20 -42.86 13.90 23.78
N SER A 21 -41.91 14.83 23.63
CA SER A 21 -42.20 16.24 23.27
C SER A 21 -40.93 17.04 22.88
N LYS A 22 -41.09 17.90 21.86
CA LYS A 22 -40.21 19.03 21.49
C LYS A 22 -40.84 20.32 22.03
N PRO A 23 -40.09 21.42 22.27
CA PRO A 23 -39.95 22.46 21.24
C PRO A 23 -38.57 23.17 21.19
N GLU A 24 -38.45 24.11 20.25
CA GLU A 24 -37.23 24.80 19.81
C GLU A 24 -36.87 26.04 20.65
N SER A 25 -35.61 26.49 20.56
CA SER A 25 -35.28 27.93 20.50
C SER A 25 -33.81 28.19 20.12
N LYS A 26 -33.59 29.05 19.12
CA LYS A 26 -32.36 29.84 18.89
C LYS A 26 -32.49 31.17 19.65
N PRO A 27 -31.38 31.87 19.94
CA PRO A 27 -31.14 33.12 19.19
C PRO A 27 -29.67 33.33 18.75
N GLU A 28 -29.46 34.33 17.88
CA GLU A 28 -28.19 34.74 17.29
C GLU A 28 -27.69 36.08 17.87
N SER A 29 -26.37 36.29 17.93
CA SER A 29 -25.64 37.58 17.74
C SER A 29 -24.14 37.37 18.01
N LYS A 30 -23.24 37.54 17.03
CA LYS A 30 -22.64 38.79 16.52
C LYS A 30 -21.67 39.48 17.49
N SER A 31 -20.41 39.65 17.06
CA SER A 31 -19.47 40.69 17.55
C SER A 31 -18.34 40.92 16.54
N GLU A 32 -17.91 42.19 16.46
CA GLU A 32 -16.97 42.79 15.50
C GLU A 32 -16.03 43.73 16.32
N SER A 33 -14.80 44.12 15.94
CA SER A 33 -14.11 44.13 14.63
C SER A 33 -12.56 44.19 14.74
N LYS A 34 -11.91 44.11 13.56
CA LYS A 34 -10.56 44.60 13.11
C LYS A 34 -9.94 45.85 13.81
N PRO A 35 -8.65 46.26 13.51
CA PRO A 35 -7.53 45.58 12.81
C PRO A 35 -6.07 45.86 13.35
N GLU A 36 -5.07 45.38 12.58
CA GLU A 36 -3.75 45.99 12.27
C GLU A 36 -2.48 45.79 13.14
N SER A 37 -1.49 45.09 12.56
CA SER A 37 -0.14 45.63 12.24
C SER A 37 0.69 44.64 11.38
N LYS A 38 1.44 45.16 10.40
CA LYS A 38 2.48 44.42 9.64
C LYS A 38 3.75 44.26 10.50
N PRO A 39 4.61 43.28 10.19
CA PRO A 39 5.92 43.64 9.64
C PRO A 39 6.25 42.93 8.30
N GLU A 40 7.23 43.45 7.58
CA GLU A 40 7.61 42.99 6.24
C GLU A 40 8.76 41.96 6.21
N SER A 41 8.69 41.09 5.21
CA SER A 41 9.81 40.41 4.52
C SER A 41 10.92 39.73 5.34
N LYS A 42 10.85 38.40 5.38
CA LYS A 42 12.01 37.53 5.05
C LYS A 42 11.56 36.48 4.03
N PRO A 43 12.43 36.01 3.13
CA PRO A 43 12.06 35.05 2.11
C PRO A 43 11.79 33.68 2.76
N GLU A 44 10.52 33.29 2.81
CA GLU A 44 10.17 31.90 3.06
C GLU A 44 10.63 31.06 1.86
N PHE A 45 11.75 30.35 2.04
CA PHE A 45 11.94 29.07 1.37
C PHE A 45 10.84 28.13 1.89
N SER A 46 9.67 28.20 1.26
CA SER A 46 8.64 27.19 1.42
C SER A 46 9.23 25.87 0.94
N ARG A 47 9.69 25.05 1.90
CA ARG A 47 9.78 23.62 1.68
C ARG A 47 8.35 23.18 1.40
N SER A 48 8.02 23.08 0.11
CA SER A 48 6.92 22.27 -0.38
C SER A 48 7.21 20.83 0.05
N VAL A 49 6.76 20.49 1.27
CA VAL A 49 6.79 19.11 1.75
C VAL A 49 5.87 18.34 0.82
N ILE A 50 6.46 17.62 -0.14
CA ILE A 50 5.67 16.70 -0.95
C ILE A 50 5.12 15.65 0.00
N SER A 51 3.83 15.69 0.27
CA SER A 51 3.11 14.59 0.90
C SER A 51 2.99 13.44 -0.11
N VAL A 52 4.11 12.79 -0.43
CA VAL A 52 4.09 11.54 -1.18
C VAL A 52 3.61 10.45 -0.23
N THR A 53 2.37 10.00 -0.42
CA THR A 53 1.87 8.81 0.26
C THR A 53 2.57 7.58 -0.32
N GLN A 54 3.72 7.22 0.25
CA GLN A 54 4.39 5.95 -0.04
C GLN A 54 3.50 4.82 0.50
N ASN A 55 2.69 4.20 -0.36
CA ASN A 55 1.93 3.02 0.05
C ASN A 55 2.93 1.90 0.37
N ARG A 56 2.85 1.38 1.59
CA ARG A 56 3.84 0.45 2.18
C ARG A 56 3.76 -0.98 1.64
N GLY A 57 3.15 -1.16 0.47
CA GLY A 57 2.27 -2.30 0.21
C GLY A 57 0.85 -1.96 0.67
N LEU A 58 -0.09 -2.82 0.32
CA LEU A 58 -1.43 -2.74 0.85
C LEU A 58 -1.37 -3.00 2.36
N SER A 59 -2.07 -2.16 3.11
CA SER A 59 -2.37 -2.30 4.52
C SER A 59 -3.77 -1.71 4.65
N SER A 60 -4.67 -2.39 5.35
CA SER A 60 -5.87 -1.71 5.84
C SER A 60 -5.44 -0.55 6.73
N ASP A 61 -6.13 0.59 6.60
CA ASP A 61 -5.92 1.74 7.47
C ASP A 61 -6.23 1.32 8.92
N LEU A 62 -5.18 1.17 9.72
CA LEU A 62 -5.28 0.96 11.16
C LEU A 62 -4.56 2.09 11.88
N ASP A 63 -5.28 3.20 12.07
CA ASP A 63 -4.89 4.28 12.96
C ASP A 63 -4.82 3.76 14.40
N VAL A 64 -3.64 3.30 14.80
CA VAL A 64 -3.19 3.30 16.18
C VAL A 64 -1.84 4.04 16.23
N GLU A 65 -1.92 5.36 16.09
CA GLU A 65 -0.77 6.25 16.24
C GLU A 65 -0.33 6.31 17.72
N ILE A 66 0.41 5.30 18.17
CA ILE A 66 1.45 5.58 19.17
C ILE A 66 2.40 6.55 18.45
N LYS A 67 2.41 7.82 18.87
CA LYS A 67 3.21 8.88 18.26
C LYS A 67 4.70 8.60 18.43
N SER A 68 5.24 7.78 17.53
CA SER A 68 6.61 7.29 17.44
C SER A 68 7.66 8.36 17.14
N LYS A 69 7.32 9.65 17.34
CA LYS A 69 8.19 10.82 17.09
C LYS A 69 9.49 10.82 17.91
N GLY A 70 9.64 9.94 18.89
CA GLY A 70 10.86 9.72 19.67
C GLY A 70 11.46 8.31 19.60
N LEU A 71 10.93 7.39 18.78
CA LEU A 71 11.43 6.01 18.70
C LEU A 71 12.13 5.74 17.35
N LYS A 72 13.43 5.44 17.40
CA LYS A 72 14.25 5.10 16.24
C LYS A 72 15.03 3.81 16.49
N LEU A 73 15.02 2.88 15.52
CA LEU A 73 15.92 1.72 15.51
C LEU A 73 17.28 2.17 14.96
N LEU A 74 18.36 1.77 15.66
CA LEU A 74 19.74 2.08 15.28
C LEU A 74 20.43 0.75 14.94
N PHE A 75 21.04 0.66 13.76
CA PHE A 75 21.67 -0.57 13.27
C PHE A 75 23.17 -0.43 13.01
N SER A 76 23.68 0.80 13.07
CA SER A 76 25.06 1.18 12.77
C SER A 76 25.60 2.23 13.75
N GLU A 77 26.94 2.41 13.80
CA GLU A 77 27.55 3.52 14.53
C GLU A 77 27.17 4.89 13.94
N GLU A 78 26.93 4.95 12.63
CA GLU A 78 26.44 6.15 11.95
C GLU A 78 25.03 6.55 12.44
N ASP A 79 24.14 5.58 12.68
CA ASP A 79 22.83 5.84 13.28
C ASP A 79 22.93 6.47 14.68
N ILE A 80 23.89 6.01 15.48
CA ILE A 80 24.16 6.50 16.84
C ILE A 80 24.74 7.91 16.78
N ASN A 81 25.74 8.13 15.92
CA ASN A 81 26.36 9.45 15.72
C ASN A 81 25.33 10.51 15.26
N ASN A 82 24.39 10.13 14.39
CA ASN A 82 23.29 10.99 13.93
C ASN A 82 22.24 11.32 15.01
N VAL A 83 22.29 10.68 16.19
CA VAL A 83 21.38 10.91 17.33
C VAL A 83 22.10 11.50 18.55
N SER A 84 23.43 11.66 18.49
CA SER A 84 24.35 11.91 19.62
C SER A 84 24.14 13.15 20.50
N ASN A 85 23.14 13.99 20.22
CA ASN A 85 22.77 15.18 21.02
C ASN A 85 21.28 15.22 21.43
N VAL A 86 20.53 14.12 21.22
CA VAL A 86 19.11 14.02 21.61
C VAL A 86 19.03 13.32 22.98
N PRO A 87 18.31 13.88 23.97
CA PRO A 87 18.14 13.23 25.26
C PRO A 87 17.15 12.07 25.11
N GLY A 88 17.40 10.95 25.79
CA GLY A 88 16.56 9.78 25.68
C GLY A 88 17.20 8.49 26.19
N LEU A 89 16.43 7.40 26.10
CA LEU A 89 16.84 6.06 26.51
C LEU A 89 17.29 5.25 25.29
N CYS A 90 18.58 4.90 25.24
CA CYS A 90 19.09 3.92 24.28
C CYS A 90 19.03 2.52 24.92
N VAL A 91 18.29 1.59 24.31
CA VAL A 91 18.17 0.21 24.79
C VAL A 91 18.98 -0.70 23.88
N ILE A 92 20.01 -1.36 24.44
CA ILE A 92 20.86 -2.29 23.70
C ILE A 92 20.24 -3.68 23.79
N LEU A 93 19.98 -4.29 22.63
CA LEU A 93 19.29 -5.57 22.50
C LEU A 93 20.23 -6.65 21.97
N GLU A 94 20.08 -7.87 22.47
CA GLU A 94 20.84 -9.03 22.01
C GLU A 94 19.91 -10.10 21.44
N SER A 95 20.05 -10.40 20.14
CA SER A 95 19.42 -11.55 19.48
C SER A 95 20.14 -11.90 18.17
N ASP A 96 20.25 -13.20 17.94
CA ASP A 96 20.51 -13.86 16.65
C ASP A 96 19.62 -13.35 15.50
N LYS A 97 18.36 -13.00 15.78
CA LYS A 97 17.37 -12.51 14.80
C LYS A 97 17.64 -11.08 14.32
N LEU A 98 18.56 -10.33 14.94
CA LEU A 98 18.94 -8.98 14.50
C LEU A 98 19.49 -8.93 13.07
N LYS A 99 20.01 -10.05 12.54
CA LYS A 99 20.48 -10.13 11.14
C LYS A 99 19.36 -9.81 10.14
N LEU A 100 18.14 -10.29 10.39
CA LEU A 100 16.97 -10.00 9.53
C LEU A 100 16.65 -8.51 9.52
N LEU A 101 16.77 -7.83 10.67
CA LEU A 101 16.49 -6.40 10.78
C LEU A 101 17.48 -5.51 10.04
N ARG A 102 18.70 -5.99 9.75
CA ARG A 102 19.71 -5.22 8.98
C ARG A 102 19.40 -5.15 7.49
N ASN A 103 18.72 -6.16 6.95
CA ASN A 103 18.44 -6.29 5.51
C ASN A 103 17.06 -5.73 5.12
N ILE A 104 16.26 -5.28 6.09
CA ILE A 104 14.93 -4.70 5.91
C ILE A 104 14.88 -3.32 6.57
N ARG A 105 13.89 -2.48 6.20
CA ARG A 105 13.63 -1.20 6.87
C ARG A 105 12.30 -1.27 7.62
N PRO A 106 12.29 -1.79 8.87
CA PRO A 106 11.05 -2.02 9.59
C PRO A 106 10.53 -0.73 10.23
N SER A 107 9.21 -0.57 10.25
CA SER A 107 8.51 0.37 11.11
C SER A 107 8.13 -0.32 12.41
N ILE A 108 8.32 0.36 13.55
CA ILE A 108 7.82 -0.11 14.83
C ILE A 108 6.32 0.13 14.90
N ASN A 109 5.54 -0.93 15.12
CA ASN A 109 4.10 -0.84 15.37
C ASN A 109 3.83 -0.72 16.88
N ARG A 110 4.56 -1.47 17.71
CA ARG A 110 4.34 -1.59 19.16
C ARG A 110 5.62 -2.03 19.87
N VAL A 111 5.86 -1.49 21.07
CA VAL A 111 6.97 -1.86 21.96
C VAL A 111 6.38 -2.17 23.33
N GLU A 112 6.72 -3.33 23.90
CA GLU A 112 6.28 -3.71 25.24
C GLU A 112 7.39 -4.39 26.04
N LEU A 113 7.33 -4.30 27.37
CA LEU A 113 8.14 -5.10 28.26
C LEU A 113 7.30 -6.28 28.79
N VAL A 114 7.58 -7.49 28.30
CA VAL A 114 6.86 -8.71 28.69
C VAL A 114 7.82 -9.66 29.38
N ASN A 115 7.58 -9.96 30.66
CA ASN A 115 8.41 -10.86 31.47
C ASN A 115 9.92 -10.53 31.45
N GLY A 116 10.26 -9.23 31.47
CA GLY A 116 11.65 -8.74 31.43
C GLY A 116 12.32 -8.80 30.06
N LYS A 117 11.60 -9.17 29.00
CA LYS A 117 12.05 -9.07 27.60
C LYS A 117 11.38 -7.89 26.91
N LEU A 118 12.10 -7.24 25.99
CA LEU A 118 11.50 -6.26 25.10
C LEU A 118 10.83 -6.99 23.94
N SER A 119 9.51 -6.91 23.85
CA SER A 119 8.73 -7.41 22.72
C SER A 119 8.52 -6.27 21.72
N LEU A 120 9.03 -6.45 20.51
CA LEU A 120 8.87 -5.52 19.39
C LEU A 120 7.91 -6.11 18.37
N SER A 121 6.81 -5.42 18.11
CA SER A 121 5.97 -5.68 16.94
C SER A 121 6.36 -4.71 15.83
N LEU A 122 6.80 -5.25 14.71
CA LEU A 122 7.36 -4.52 13.57
C LEU A 122 6.54 -4.82 12.31
N SER A 123 6.35 -3.83 11.43
CA SER A 123 5.93 -4.03 10.05
C SER A 123 7.09 -3.74 9.10
N TYR A 124 7.24 -4.51 8.03
CA TYR A 124 8.23 -4.24 6.98
C TYR A 124 7.73 -4.67 5.61
N THR A 125 8.27 -4.08 4.55
CA THR A 125 7.94 -4.48 3.19
C THR A 125 8.91 -5.58 2.72
N LYS A 126 8.37 -6.77 2.42
CA LYS A 126 9.04 -7.81 1.62
C LYS A 126 9.00 -7.42 0.15
N ILE A 127 10.15 -7.08 -0.44
CA ILE A 127 10.26 -6.77 -1.87
C ILE A 127 10.78 -8.02 -2.59
N GLU A 128 10.28 -8.28 -3.81
CA GLU A 128 10.76 -9.40 -4.63
C GLU A 128 12.17 -9.14 -5.20
N ASP A 129 13.17 -9.32 -4.35
CA ASP A 129 14.51 -9.71 -4.76
C ASP A 129 15.06 -10.81 -3.83
N ASN A 130 16.18 -11.40 -4.24
CA ASN A 130 16.81 -12.48 -3.47
C ASN A 130 17.79 -11.95 -2.39
N THR A 131 17.77 -10.66 -2.03
CA THR A 131 18.76 -10.07 -1.09
C THR A 131 18.23 -9.90 0.33
N GLN A 132 16.92 -9.78 0.52
CA GLN A 132 16.33 -9.66 1.86
C GLN A 132 16.47 -10.96 2.69
N ASP A 133 16.60 -12.13 2.05
CA ASP A 133 16.61 -13.47 2.68
C ASP A 133 15.35 -13.75 3.52
N VAL A 134 14.17 -13.50 2.92
CA VAL A 134 12.88 -13.59 3.59
C VAL A 134 11.90 -14.47 2.81
N GLU A 135 11.39 -15.51 3.46
CA GLU A 135 10.34 -16.37 2.88
C GLU A 135 8.98 -15.69 2.88
N TYR A 136 8.21 -15.85 1.80
CA TYR A 136 6.79 -15.48 1.75
C TYR A 136 5.91 -16.53 2.45
N ILE A 137 4.88 -16.06 3.14
CA ILE A 137 3.81 -16.86 3.76
C ILE A 137 2.45 -16.48 3.18
N ALA A 138 1.43 -17.31 3.38
CA ALA A 138 0.11 -17.08 2.75
C ALA A 138 -0.48 -15.71 3.09
N SER A 139 -0.36 -15.23 4.33
CA SER A 139 -0.88 -13.92 4.74
C SER A 139 -0.27 -12.74 3.97
N ASP A 140 0.96 -12.85 3.45
CA ASP A 140 1.60 -11.79 2.67
C ASP A 140 0.90 -11.54 1.32
N PHE A 141 0.04 -12.47 0.90
CA PHE A 141 -0.73 -12.38 -0.34
C PHE A 141 -2.18 -11.92 -0.14
N HIS A 142 -2.62 -11.67 1.10
CA HIS A 142 -4.01 -11.33 1.40
C HIS A 142 -4.53 -10.19 0.52
N ASP A 143 -3.85 -9.04 0.53
CA ASP A 143 -4.32 -7.88 -0.19
C ASP A 143 -4.11 -8.00 -1.71
N ALA A 144 -3.02 -8.68 -2.13
CA ALA A 144 -2.76 -8.97 -3.53
C ALA A 144 -3.85 -9.86 -4.14
N LEU A 145 -4.42 -10.78 -3.36
CA LEU A 145 -5.59 -11.59 -3.69
C LEU A 145 -6.89 -10.78 -3.70
N MET A 146 -7.03 -9.81 -2.79
CA MET A 146 -8.21 -8.94 -2.69
C MET A 146 -8.23 -7.78 -3.70
N ALA A 147 -7.11 -7.51 -4.37
CA ALA A 147 -7.03 -6.46 -5.38
C ALA A 147 -8.03 -6.70 -6.52
N GLU A 148 -8.78 -5.66 -6.87
CA GLU A 148 -9.70 -5.63 -8.01
C GLU A 148 -8.93 -5.83 -9.33
N ILE A 149 -9.48 -6.59 -10.28
CA ILE A 149 -8.90 -6.76 -11.61
C ILE A 149 -9.43 -5.74 -12.63
N MET A 150 -8.60 -5.35 -13.61
CA MET A 150 -9.09 -4.64 -14.79
C MET A 150 -10.07 -5.54 -15.56
N HIS A 151 -11.22 -4.96 -15.93
CA HIS A 151 -12.28 -5.53 -16.78
C HIS A 151 -12.04 -6.96 -17.27
N SER A 152 -12.65 -7.94 -16.60
CA SER A 152 -12.52 -9.34 -16.98
C SER A 152 -13.15 -9.61 -18.35
N ASN A 153 -12.47 -10.39 -19.20
CA ASN A 153 -13.00 -10.87 -20.48
C ASN A 153 -14.17 -11.86 -20.35
N TYR A 154 -14.67 -12.14 -19.14
CA TYR A 154 -15.86 -12.95 -18.93
C TYR A 154 -17.11 -12.23 -19.45
N SER A 155 -17.68 -12.77 -20.53
CA SER A 155 -18.83 -12.23 -21.24
C SER A 155 -20.02 -11.94 -20.31
N THR A 156 -20.43 -10.66 -20.23
CA THR A 156 -21.77 -10.12 -19.89
C THR A 156 -22.53 -10.62 -18.65
N TRP A 157 -22.08 -11.63 -17.92
CA TRP A 157 -22.83 -12.31 -16.84
C TRP A 157 -22.37 -11.91 -15.43
N LEU A 158 -21.23 -11.21 -15.35
CA LEU A 158 -20.67 -10.63 -14.12
C LEU A 158 -20.60 -9.09 -14.19
N SER A 159 -21.30 -8.46 -15.14
CA SER A 159 -21.13 -7.04 -15.52
C SER A 159 -21.27 -6.02 -14.39
N ASN A 160 -21.86 -6.42 -13.26
CA ASN A 160 -22.15 -5.55 -12.12
C ASN A 160 -21.36 -5.94 -10.84
N GLN A 161 -20.46 -6.94 -10.89
CA GLN A 161 -19.64 -7.35 -9.74
C GLN A 161 -18.15 -7.10 -10.02
N LYS A 162 -17.49 -6.41 -9.08
CA LYS A 162 -16.03 -6.26 -9.07
C LYS A 162 -15.39 -7.62 -8.74
N MET A 163 -14.61 -8.15 -9.67
CA MET A 163 -13.81 -9.35 -9.46
C MET A 163 -12.46 -9.02 -8.83
N THR A 164 -11.96 -9.94 -8.02
CA THR A 164 -10.65 -9.88 -7.37
C THR A 164 -9.63 -10.79 -8.06
N VAL A 165 -8.34 -10.61 -7.77
CA VAL A 165 -7.26 -11.53 -8.19
C VAL A 165 -7.50 -12.94 -7.66
N TYR A 166 -8.08 -13.08 -6.47
CA TYR A 166 -8.53 -14.36 -5.93
C TYR A 166 -9.60 -15.01 -6.81
N ASP A 167 -10.64 -14.25 -7.21
CA ASP A 167 -11.72 -14.76 -8.05
C ASP A 167 -11.19 -15.27 -9.41
N GLU A 168 -10.26 -14.53 -10.03
CA GLU A 168 -9.61 -14.90 -11.28
C GLU A 168 -8.83 -16.23 -11.18
N ILE A 169 -8.03 -16.39 -10.12
CA ILE A 169 -7.23 -17.61 -9.89
C ILE A 169 -8.14 -18.79 -9.53
N ALA A 170 -9.13 -18.57 -8.67
CA ALA A 170 -10.09 -19.59 -8.27
C ALA A 170 -10.89 -20.09 -9.49
N LEU A 171 -11.31 -19.21 -10.40
CA LEU A 171 -12.02 -19.61 -11.62
C LEU A 171 -11.14 -20.45 -12.54
N ASP A 172 -9.89 -20.03 -12.83
CA ASP A 172 -8.96 -20.81 -13.66
C ASP A 172 -8.73 -22.24 -13.10
N ILE A 173 -8.54 -22.35 -11.79
CA ILE A 173 -8.44 -23.65 -11.09
C ILE A 173 -9.73 -24.45 -11.23
N LEU A 174 -10.90 -23.84 -10.99
CA LEU A 174 -12.20 -24.52 -11.04
C LEU A 174 -12.60 -24.96 -12.46
N TYR A 175 -12.18 -24.24 -13.50
CA TYR A 175 -12.36 -24.65 -14.89
C TYR A 175 -11.48 -25.86 -15.25
N LYS A 176 -10.31 -26.01 -14.62
CA LYS A 176 -9.41 -27.18 -14.77
C LYS A 176 -9.86 -28.41 -13.97
N CYS A 177 -10.81 -28.28 -13.05
CA CYS A 177 -11.42 -29.42 -12.36
C CYS A 177 -12.30 -30.28 -13.31
N PRO A 178 -12.32 -31.62 -13.17
CA PRO A 178 -13.22 -32.49 -13.92
C PRO A 178 -14.70 -32.17 -13.62
N ILE A 179 -15.61 -32.60 -14.52
CA ILE A 179 -17.06 -32.36 -14.37
C ILE A 179 -17.58 -32.92 -13.04
N LYS A 180 -17.13 -34.11 -12.66
CA LYS A 180 -17.28 -34.68 -11.31
C LYS A 180 -15.88 -34.96 -10.74
N ILE A 181 -15.60 -34.44 -9.55
CA ILE A 181 -14.39 -34.77 -8.80
C ILE A 181 -14.58 -36.15 -8.15
N PRO A 182 -13.64 -37.10 -8.30
CA PRO A 182 -13.68 -38.39 -7.61
C PRO A 182 -13.79 -38.27 -6.09
N ASP A 183 -14.68 -39.05 -5.49
CA ASP A 183 -14.93 -39.05 -4.04
C ASP A 183 -13.80 -39.72 -3.23
N ASP A 184 -12.96 -40.53 -3.89
CA ASP A 184 -11.80 -41.24 -3.30
C ASP A 184 -10.58 -40.34 -3.05
N GLY A 185 -10.56 -39.13 -3.62
CA GLY A 185 -9.47 -38.18 -3.50
C GLY A 185 -8.33 -38.34 -4.52
N SER A 186 -8.36 -39.37 -5.37
CA SER A 186 -7.33 -39.70 -6.37
C SER A 186 -6.94 -38.50 -7.24
N TRP A 187 -7.93 -37.71 -7.69
CA TRP A 187 -7.68 -36.53 -8.52
C TRP A 187 -6.75 -35.50 -7.86
N PHE A 188 -6.83 -35.35 -6.53
CA PHE A 188 -6.02 -34.41 -5.75
C PHE A 188 -4.58 -34.89 -5.54
N THR A 189 -4.35 -36.19 -5.47
CA THR A 189 -3.02 -36.79 -5.29
C THR A 189 -2.29 -37.01 -6.62
N ASP A 190 -3.03 -37.41 -7.65
CA ASP A 190 -2.44 -38.01 -8.85
C ASP A 190 -2.27 -36.98 -9.99
N THR A 191 -2.95 -35.83 -9.92
CA THR A 191 -2.90 -34.79 -10.97
C THR A 191 -2.34 -33.48 -10.44
N GLU A 192 -1.50 -32.80 -11.23
CA GLU A 192 -0.96 -31.48 -10.84
C GLU A 192 -2.08 -30.43 -10.66
N ASN A 193 -3.14 -30.47 -11.47
CA ASN A 193 -4.31 -29.60 -11.29
C ASN A 193 -5.03 -29.84 -9.96
N GLY A 194 -5.14 -31.10 -9.52
CA GLY A 194 -5.72 -31.46 -8.24
C GLY A 194 -4.86 -31.03 -7.05
N LYS A 195 -3.54 -31.20 -7.14
CA LYS A 195 -2.59 -30.69 -6.13
C LYS A 195 -2.67 -29.18 -6.00
N VAL A 196 -2.67 -28.45 -7.13
CA VAL A 196 -2.84 -26.99 -7.15
C VAL A 196 -4.19 -26.57 -6.56
N ALA A 197 -5.28 -27.27 -6.88
CA ALA A 197 -6.59 -27.00 -6.29
C ALA A 197 -6.61 -27.22 -4.77
N ALA A 198 -6.16 -28.40 -4.30
CA ALA A 198 -6.09 -28.71 -2.86
C ALA A 198 -5.21 -27.70 -2.11
N CYS A 199 -4.04 -27.38 -2.64
CA CYS A 199 -3.09 -26.44 -2.05
C CYS A 199 -3.62 -25.00 -2.04
N PHE A 200 -4.22 -24.50 -3.12
CA PHE A 200 -4.73 -23.13 -3.18
C PHE A 200 -5.87 -22.95 -2.18
N PHE A 201 -6.85 -23.86 -2.18
CA PHE A 201 -8.00 -23.78 -1.29
C PHE A 201 -7.69 -24.22 0.16
N SER A 202 -6.53 -24.82 0.45
CA SER A 202 -6.06 -25.02 1.84
C SER A 202 -5.26 -23.83 2.39
N MET A 203 -4.48 -23.15 1.55
CA MET A 203 -3.74 -21.94 1.93
C MET A 203 -4.64 -20.70 2.03
N PHE A 204 -5.67 -20.65 1.18
CA PHE A 204 -6.59 -19.53 1.04
C PHE A 204 -8.02 -20.08 1.07
N GLU A 205 -8.53 -20.41 2.27
CA GLU A 205 -9.91 -20.87 2.40
C GLU A 205 -10.88 -19.82 1.85
N TYR A 206 -11.82 -20.26 1.01
CA TYR A 206 -12.96 -19.44 0.61
C TYR A 206 -13.88 -19.24 1.83
N ASP A 207 -13.60 -18.19 2.61
CA ASP A 207 -14.45 -17.60 3.63
C ASP A 207 -14.97 -16.22 3.16
N ARG A 208 -15.84 -15.57 3.94
CA ARG A 208 -16.40 -14.21 3.70
C ARG A 208 -15.36 -13.11 3.49
N HIS A 209 -14.08 -13.41 3.74
CA HIS A 209 -12.96 -12.52 3.47
C HIS A 209 -12.45 -12.54 2.02
N TYR A 210 -12.82 -13.53 1.19
CA TYR A 210 -12.35 -13.66 -0.19
C TYR A 210 -13.48 -13.89 -1.20
N GLY A 211 -13.56 -13.01 -2.20
CA GLY A 211 -14.25 -13.25 -3.47
C GLY A 211 -15.76 -13.01 -3.53
N ASN A 212 -16.21 -12.45 -4.67
CA ASN A 212 -17.62 -12.15 -4.96
C ASN A 212 -18.36 -13.29 -5.69
N LEU A 213 -17.73 -14.47 -5.81
CA LEU A 213 -18.07 -15.59 -6.71
C LEU A 213 -19.47 -16.25 -6.56
N PHE A 214 -20.36 -15.69 -5.74
CA PHE A 214 -21.70 -16.24 -5.44
C PHE A 214 -22.84 -15.22 -5.64
N SER A 215 -22.90 -14.57 -6.81
CA SER A 215 -24.18 -14.08 -7.30
C SER A 215 -25.16 -15.27 -7.48
N PRO A 216 -26.42 -15.20 -7.03
CA PRO A 216 -27.35 -16.34 -7.05
C PRO A 216 -27.61 -16.98 -8.41
N GLN A 217 -27.28 -16.29 -9.50
CA GLN A 217 -27.52 -16.73 -10.88
C GLN A 217 -26.37 -17.59 -11.45
N VAL A 218 -25.18 -17.61 -10.82
CA VAL A 218 -23.96 -18.17 -11.44
C VAL A 218 -23.57 -19.55 -10.85
N ASN A 219 -24.13 -20.57 -11.50
CA ASN A 219 -23.53 -21.90 -11.70
C ASN A 219 -23.34 -22.86 -10.49
N LYS A 220 -24.38 -23.66 -10.25
CA LYS A 220 -24.41 -24.85 -9.36
C LYS A 220 -23.21 -25.80 -9.52
N MET A 221 -22.62 -25.93 -10.72
CA MET A 221 -21.47 -26.79 -10.98
C MET A 221 -20.21 -26.29 -10.27
N LEU A 222 -19.93 -24.97 -10.31
CA LEU A 222 -18.76 -24.38 -9.63
C LEU A 222 -18.89 -24.54 -8.11
N LYS A 223 -20.09 -24.29 -7.57
CA LYS A 223 -20.37 -24.54 -6.14
C LYS A 223 -20.12 -26.00 -5.75
N SER A 224 -20.58 -26.97 -6.54
CA SER A 224 -20.32 -28.39 -6.28
C SER A 224 -18.82 -28.72 -6.29
N LYS A 225 -18.04 -28.16 -7.22
CA LYS A 225 -16.58 -28.32 -7.27
C LYS A 225 -15.91 -27.75 -6.01
N ILE A 226 -16.27 -26.53 -5.60
CA ILE A 226 -15.74 -25.89 -4.38
C ILE A 226 -16.05 -26.73 -3.14
N GLU A 227 -17.28 -27.23 -2.98
CA GLU A 227 -17.62 -28.07 -1.82
C GLU A 227 -16.88 -29.42 -1.81
N SER A 228 -16.66 -30.06 -2.97
CA SER A 228 -15.81 -31.26 -3.08
C SER A 228 -14.36 -30.98 -2.66
N ILE A 229 -13.78 -29.85 -3.10
CA ILE A 229 -12.42 -29.45 -2.71
C ILE A 229 -12.34 -29.14 -1.21
N LYS A 230 -13.28 -28.35 -0.68
CA LYS A 230 -13.36 -28.02 0.75
C LYS A 230 -13.52 -29.26 1.62
N LYS A 231 -14.36 -30.21 1.21
CA LYS A 231 -14.52 -31.51 1.89
C LYS A 231 -13.18 -32.25 1.95
N TYR A 232 -12.49 -32.40 0.82
CA TYR A 232 -11.19 -33.07 0.75
C TYR A 232 -10.14 -32.39 1.65
N VAL A 233 -9.96 -31.07 1.52
CA VAL A 233 -9.00 -30.28 2.32
C VAL A 233 -9.25 -30.44 3.83
N ARG A 234 -10.51 -30.37 4.26
CA ARG A 234 -10.91 -30.52 5.68
C ARG A 234 -10.73 -31.95 6.20
N THR A 235 -11.03 -32.96 5.38
CA THR A 235 -10.86 -34.38 5.76
C THR A 235 -9.39 -34.75 5.92
N TYR A 236 -8.52 -34.32 5.01
CA TYR A 236 -7.14 -34.79 4.95
C TYR A 236 -6.09 -33.83 5.54
N LYS A 237 -6.49 -32.61 5.96
CA LYS A 237 -5.59 -31.58 6.53
C LYS A 237 -4.34 -31.36 5.67
N ILE A 238 -4.55 -31.04 4.40
CA ILE A 238 -3.48 -30.95 3.39
C ILE A 238 -2.44 -29.89 3.77
N GLU A 239 -1.27 -30.35 4.20
CA GLU A 239 -0.04 -29.55 4.25
C GLU A 239 0.56 -29.50 2.83
N PRO A 240 0.67 -28.32 2.19
CA PRO A 240 1.22 -28.23 0.86
C PRO A 240 2.72 -28.55 0.79
N ASP A 241 3.11 -29.30 -0.24
CA ASP A 241 4.52 -29.43 -0.57
C ASP A 241 5.11 -28.10 -1.06
N TYR A 242 6.42 -27.93 -0.85
CA TYR A 242 7.13 -26.69 -1.16
C TYR A 242 7.03 -26.28 -2.64
N LYS A 243 7.04 -27.24 -3.58
CA LYS A 243 6.99 -26.96 -5.02
C LYS A 243 5.60 -26.40 -5.39
N THR A 244 4.52 -26.99 -4.87
CA THR A 244 3.14 -26.53 -5.14
C THR A 244 2.86 -25.19 -4.44
N LYS A 245 3.30 -25.01 -3.18
CA LYS A 245 3.26 -23.71 -2.47
C LYS A 245 3.92 -22.59 -3.30
N MET A 246 5.13 -22.83 -3.77
CA MET A 246 5.89 -21.86 -4.59
C MET A 246 5.32 -21.67 -6.00
N HIS A 247 4.59 -22.65 -6.55
CA HIS A 247 3.85 -22.47 -7.80
C HIS A 247 2.68 -21.49 -7.60
N ILE A 248 1.89 -21.68 -6.55
CA ILE A 248 0.76 -20.80 -6.22
C ILE A 248 1.21 -19.38 -5.90
N PHE A 249 2.29 -19.19 -5.14
CA PHE A 249 2.83 -17.84 -4.92
C PHE A 249 3.22 -17.15 -6.23
N ARG A 250 3.87 -17.85 -7.17
CA ARG A 250 4.17 -17.29 -8.51
C ARG A 250 2.89 -16.97 -9.29
N LEU A 251 1.87 -17.82 -9.22
CA LEU A 251 0.57 -17.59 -9.86
C LEU A 251 -0.14 -16.34 -9.31
N ILE A 252 -0.12 -16.13 -8.00
CA ILE A 252 -0.69 -14.93 -7.36
C ILE A 252 0.07 -13.69 -7.80
N LYS A 253 1.40 -13.67 -7.68
CA LYS A 253 2.24 -12.54 -8.13
C LYS A 253 2.00 -12.21 -9.59
N HIS A 254 2.01 -13.22 -10.47
CA HIS A 254 1.81 -13.04 -11.90
C HIS A 254 0.42 -12.46 -12.22
N THR A 255 -0.64 -12.99 -11.62
CA THR A 255 -2.01 -12.51 -11.82
C THR A 255 -2.17 -11.09 -11.28
N TYR A 256 -1.71 -10.82 -10.05
CA TYR A 256 -1.75 -9.50 -9.44
C TYR A 256 -1.03 -8.44 -10.29
N MET A 257 0.23 -8.68 -10.67
CA MET A 257 1.02 -7.70 -11.42
C MET A 257 0.46 -7.43 -12.82
N ASN A 258 -0.17 -8.42 -13.46
CA ASN A 258 -0.65 -8.28 -14.85
C ASN A 258 -2.13 -7.96 -15.01
N LYS A 259 -2.99 -8.29 -14.02
CA LYS A 259 -4.45 -8.12 -14.11
C LYS A 259 -5.03 -7.18 -13.07
N SER A 260 -4.36 -6.88 -11.94
CA SER A 260 -4.93 -5.97 -10.95
C SER A 260 -5.08 -4.55 -11.53
N TYR A 261 -6.23 -3.93 -11.28
CA TYR A 261 -6.53 -2.55 -11.66
C TYR A 261 -5.47 -1.60 -11.12
N GLU A 262 -5.04 -1.77 -9.87
CA GLU A 262 -4.12 -0.83 -9.23
C GLU A 262 -2.66 -0.89 -9.71
N ARG A 263 -2.24 -1.95 -10.41
CA ARG A 263 -0.91 -2.05 -11.06
C ARG A 263 -0.95 -1.69 -12.54
N ASN A 264 -2.13 -1.60 -13.14
CA ASN A 264 -2.32 -1.52 -14.58
C ASN A 264 -3.14 -0.31 -15.05
N ASN A 265 -3.80 0.43 -14.14
CA ASN A 265 -4.46 1.70 -14.42
C ASN A 265 -3.62 2.90 -13.94
N TYR A 266 -3.53 3.93 -14.79
CA TYR A 266 -2.94 5.24 -14.52
C TYR A 266 -3.48 5.91 -13.26
N GLU A 267 -4.77 5.78 -12.97
CA GLU A 267 -5.43 6.29 -11.75
C GLU A 267 -4.75 5.83 -10.44
N SER A 268 -3.96 4.76 -10.47
CA SER A 268 -3.25 4.21 -9.30
C SER A 268 -1.75 4.48 -9.24
N LEU A 269 -1.14 5.19 -10.21
CA LEU A 269 0.31 5.48 -10.16
C LEU A 269 0.73 6.36 -8.99
N TYR A 270 -0.13 7.25 -8.49
CA TYR A 270 0.14 8.06 -7.29
C TYR A 270 0.51 7.23 -6.06
N LYS A 271 0.13 5.94 -6.04
CA LYS A 271 0.48 5.01 -4.97
C LYS A 271 1.99 4.79 -4.82
N ASN A 272 2.77 5.22 -5.81
CA ASN A 272 4.23 5.30 -5.78
C ASN A 272 4.92 4.00 -5.37
N TYR A 273 4.54 2.90 -6.03
CA TYR A 273 5.07 1.57 -5.76
C TYR A 273 6.59 1.47 -5.96
N TYR A 274 7.19 0.47 -5.32
CA TYR A 274 8.59 0.12 -5.49
C TYR A 274 8.91 -0.33 -6.93
N VAL A 275 10.12 0.02 -7.37
CA VAL A 275 10.70 -0.37 -8.67
C VAL A 275 12.02 -1.14 -8.56
N ASP A 276 12.58 -1.21 -7.35
CA ASP A 276 13.70 -2.08 -6.98
C ASP A 276 13.63 -2.43 -5.48
N SER A 277 14.54 -3.30 -5.05
CA SER A 277 14.71 -3.73 -3.66
C SER A 277 15.51 -2.79 -2.78
N PHE A 278 16.24 -1.83 -3.36
CA PHE A 278 16.92 -0.76 -2.62
C PHE A 278 15.92 0.26 -2.05
N GLY A 279 14.66 0.15 -2.45
CA GLY A 279 13.55 0.99 -1.99
C GLY A 279 13.24 2.15 -2.94
N SER A 280 13.83 2.19 -4.14
CA SER A 280 13.43 3.14 -5.17
C SER A 280 11.98 2.88 -5.58
N ASN A 281 11.30 3.95 -6.00
CA ASN A 281 9.88 3.91 -6.35
C ASN A 281 9.60 4.60 -7.69
N ILE A 282 8.34 4.65 -8.10
CA ILE A 282 7.89 5.30 -9.34
C ILE A 282 8.37 6.75 -9.42
N SER A 283 8.36 7.51 -8.33
CA SER A 283 8.87 8.89 -8.31
C SER A 283 10.37 8.98 -8.58
N SER A 284 11.16 8.06 -8.01
CA SER A 284 12.60 7.92 -8.31
C SER A 284 12.84 7.57 -9.79
N LEU A 285 12.00 6.69 -10.36
CA LEU A 285 12.06 6.31 -11.78
C LEU A 285 11.72 7.48 -12.71
N ILE A 286 10.72 8.29 -12.37
CA ILE A 286 10.34 9.52 -13.10
C ILE A 286 11.49 10.54 -13.07
N MET A 287 12.07 10.81 -11.91
CA MET A 287 13.20 11.73 -11.80
C MET A 287 14.39 11.21 -12.63
N SER A 288 14.75 9.93 -12.48
CA SER A 288 15.85 9.31 -13.24
C SER A 288 15.62 9.35 -14.76
N SER A 289 14.37 9.19 -15.22
CA SER A 289 14.06 9.21 -16.65
C SER A 289 14.13 10.61 -17.26
N ILE A 290 13.74 11.65 -16.52
CA ILE A 290 13.87 13.04 -16.95
C ILE A 290 15.35 13.46 -17.00
N TYR A 291 16.14 13.11 -15.98
CA TYR A 291 17.59 13.39 -15.99
C TYR A 291 18.34 12.69 -17.14
N LYS A 292 17.89 11.52 -17.58
CA LYS A 292 18.48 10.79 -18.72
C LYS A 292 18.07 11.33 -20.08
N ASP A 293 16.86 11.85 -20.20
CA ASP A 293 16.31 12.42 -21.44
C ASP A 293 15.22 13.44 -21.10
N ASN A 294 15.60 14.71 -21.26
CA ASN A 294 14.81 15.89 -20.93
C ASN A 294 13.47 15.96 -21.69
N LEU A 295 13.27 15.20 -22.78
CA LEU A 295 11.98 15.15 -23.48
C LEU A 295 10.87 14.51 -22.61
N HIS A 296 11.23 13.63 -21.67
CA HIS A 296 10.25 12.95 -20.80
C HIS A 296 9.42 13.91 -19.95
N LYS A 297 9.93 15.09 -19.58
CA LYS A 297 9.17 16.06 -18.79
C LYS A 297 7.92 16.54 -19.52
N TYR A 298 8.01 16.74 -20.84
CA TYR A 298 6.89 17.14 -21.69
C TYR A 298 5.90 15.99 -21.90
N ILE A 299 6.39 14.75 -22.07
CA ILE A 299 5.54 13.55 -22.14
C ILE A 299 4.74 13.36 -20.84
N TYR A 300 5.37 13.56 -19.69
CA TYR A 300 4.71 13.43 -18.38
C TYR A 300 3.78 14.62 -18.09
N ALA A 301 4.09 15.82 -18.59
CA ALA A 301 3.17 16.95 -18.56
C ALA A 301 1.90 16.66 -19.40
N LEU A 302 2.02 16.14 -20.63
CA LEU A 302 0.87 15.71 -21.43
C LEU A 302 0.04 14.64 -20.73
N ALA A 303 0.70 13.62 -20.17
CA ALA A 303 0.01 12.53 -19.47
C ALA A 303 -0.81 13.05 -18.27
N SER A 304 -0.26 14.03 -17.55
CA SER A 304 -0.86 14.65 -16.35
C SER A 304 -1.72 15.89 -16.61
N TYR A 305 -1.88 16.31 -17.86
CA TYR A 305 -2.58 17.54 -18.22
C TYR A 305 -4.08 17.49 -17.88
N ARG A 306 -4.78 16.41 -18.30
CA ARG A 306 -6.24 16.26 -18.16
C ARG A 306 -6.69 15.74 -16.80
N THR A 307 -7.58 16.48 -16.15
CA THR A 307 -8.46 16.01 -15.07
C THR A 307 -9.80 15.55 -15.66
N ASN A 308 -9.90 14.31 -16.16
CA ASN A 308 -11.11 13.81 -16.82
C ASN A 308 -12.26 13.46 -15.83
N GLY A 309 -12.17 13.84 -14.54
CA GLY A 309 -13.17 13.53 -13.50
C GLY A 309 -13.21 12.07 -13.04
N ASN A 310 -12.43 11.19 -13.69
CA ASN A 310 -12.40 9.75 -13.46
C ASN A 310 -11.13 9.35 -12.68
N GLY A 311 -10.99 9.78 -11.42
CA GLY A 311 -9.94 9.31 -10.49
C GLY A 311 -8.49 9.71 -10.79
N ASP A 312 -8.17 10.12 -12.02
CA ASP A 312 -6.84 10.49 -12.52
C ASP A 312 -6.11 11.54 -11.67
N ASP A 313 -6.87 12.42 -11.01
CA ASP A 313 -6.37 13.67 -10.42
C ASP A 313 -5.25 13.45 -9.41
N LYS A 314 -5.34 12.38 -8.59
CA LYS A 314 -4.27 12.01 -7.65
C LYS A 314 -2.95 11.69 -8.35
N THR A 315 -2.99 10.99 -9.49
CA THR A 315 -1.81 10.69 -10.30
C THR A 315 -1.31 11.93 -11.03
N ASN A 316 -2.21 12.76 -11.56
CA ASN A 316 -1.86 14.01 -12.20
C ASN A 316 -1.09 14.92 -11.24
N ASP A 317 -1.60 15.11 -10.02
CA ASP A 317 -0.98 15.94 -8.99
C ASP A 317 0.34 15.35 -8.50
N PHE A 318 0.42 14.03 -8.33
CA PHE A 318 1.68 13.33 -8.03
C PHE A 318 2.77 13.63 -9.08
N ILE A 319 2.43 13.57 -10.38
CA ILE A 319 3.37 13.88 -11.47
C ILE A 319 3.74 15.37 -11.49
N LYS A 320 2.75 16.28 -11.39
CA LYS A 320 2.97 17.74 -11.36
C LYS A 320 3.87 18.16 -10.19
N ASN A 321 3.70 17.54 -9.03
CA ASN A 321 4.56 17.74 -7.87
C ASN A 321 6.00 17.30 -8.15
N ILE A 322 6.21 16.15 -8.81
CA ILE A 322 7.55 15.70 -9.20
C ILE A 322 8.19 16.68 -10.21
N LEU A 323 7.48 17.03 -11.30
CA LEU A 323 7.98 17.96 -12.32
C LEU A 323 8.38 19.32 -11.74
N THR A 324 7.61 19.81 -10.76
CA THR A 324 7.93 21.02 -9.98
C THR A 324 9.25 20.87 -9.22
N HIS A 325 9.50 19.73 -8.57
CA HIS A 325 10.68 19.52 -7.74
C HIS A 325 11.98 19.33 -8.53
N VAL A 326 11.91 18.90 -9.79
CA VAL A 326 13.09 18.89 -10.69
C VAL A 326 13.37 20.26 -11.32
N GLY A 327 12.63 21.31 -10.94
CA GLY A 327 12.92 22.70 -11.30
C GLY A 327 12.48 23.12 -12.72
N TYR A 328 11.61 22.35 -13.39
CA TYR A 328 11.19 22.62 -14.77
C TYR A 328 9.88 23.42 -14.89
N ARG A 329 9.43 24.10 -13.83
CA ARG A 329 8.10 24.74 -13.77
C ARG A 329 7.84 25.65 -14.98
N GLU A 330 8.77 26.55 -15.31
CA GLU A 330 8.57 27.53 -16.39
C GLU A 330 8.45 26.88 -17.79
N ASP A 331 9.33 25.94 -18.13
CA ASP A 331 9.27 25.16 -19.38
C ASP A 331 7.94 24.38 -19.49
N ILE A 332 7.48 23.79 -18.39
CA ILE A 332 6.25 22.99 -18.35
C ILE A 332 5.00 23.88 -18.41
N ASP A 333 4.96 24.98 -17.66
CA ASP A 333 3.82 25.91 -17.66
C ASP A 333 3.63 26.54 -19.04
N LEU A 334 4.73 26.91 -19.71
CA LEU A 334 4.69 27.45 -21.08
C LEU A 334 4.23 26.40 -22.10
N PHE A 335 4.72 25.16 -21.99
CA PHE A 335 4.27 24.05 -22.84
C PHE A 335 2.78 23.73 -22.61
N CYS A 336 2.33 23.66 -21.36
CA CYS A 336 0.92 23.42 -21.02
C CYS A 336 0.00 24.52 -21.60
N ARG A 337 0.40 25.80 -21.56
CA ARG A 337 -0.37 26.90 -22.21
C ARG A 337 -0.44 26.73 -23.73
N TYR A 338 0.63 26.27 -24.37
CA TYR A 338 0.64 25.99 -25.81
C TYR A 338 -0.34 24.84 -26.15
N ILE A 339 -0.36 23.78 -25.35
CA ILE A 339 -1.33 22.68 -25.47
C ILE A 339 -2.78 23.17 -25.26
N GLU A 340 -3.02 24.09 -24.32
CA GLU A 340 -4.33 24.72 -24.08
C GLU A 340 -4.82 25.52 -25.30
N CYS A 341 -3.94 26.25 -25.98
CA CYS A 341 -4.26 26.96 -27.22
C CYS A 341 -4.66 26.02 -28.37
N ILE A 342 -3.95 24.89 -28.52
CA ILE A 342 -4.28 23.85 -29.51
C ILE A 342 -5.66 23.24 -29.21
N GLU A 343 -5.89 22.83 -27.95
CA GLU A 343 -7.11 22.14 -27.53
C GLU A 343 -8.36 23.02 -27.70
N ASN A 344 -8.29 24.28 -27.29
CA ASN A 344 -9.42 25.21 -27.39
C ASN A 344 -9.66 25.73 -28.80
N LYS A 345 -8.78 25.39 -29.77
CA LYS A 345 -8.75 25.98 -31.13
C LYS A 345 -8.70 27.51 -31.12
N GLN A 346 -8.18 28.09 -30.04
CA GLN A 346 -8.05 29.53 -29.85
C GLN A 346 -6.56 29.90 -29.86
N PRO A 347 -6.03 30.35 -31.01
CA PRO A 347 -4.75 31.05 -31.04
C PRO A 347 -4.97 32.46 -30.50
N ASP A 348 -5.21 32.58 -29.19
CA ASP A 348 -5.12 33.86 -28.49
C ASP A 348 -3.63 34.22 -28.37
N LYS A 349 -3.08 34.70 -29.48
CA LYS A 349 -1.66 35.05 -29.69
C LYS A 349 -1.15 36.14 -28.73
N SER A 350 -1.97 36.61 -27.81
CA SER A 350 -1.62 37.54 -26.75
C SER A 350 -0.86 36.90 -25.57
N LYS A 351 -0.85 35.56 -25.45
CA LYS A 351 -0.33 34.86 -24.25
C LYS A 351 1.03 34.14 -24.41
N ILE A 352 1.51 33.94 -25.64
CA ILE A 352 2.75 33.20 -25.96
C ILE A 352 3.47 33.97 -27.07
N SER A 353 4.80 34.12 -26.99
CA SER A 353 5.58 34.78 -28.05
C SER A 353 5.75 33.88 -29.28
N GLU A 354 5.93 34.45 -30.47
CA GLU A 354 6.15 33.68 -31.71
C GLU A 354 7.43 32.81 -31.66
N CYS A 355 8.41 33.20 -30.84
CA CYS A 355 9.61 32.41 -30.59
C CYS A 355 9.31 31.19 -29.70
N ASP A 356 8.50 31.39 -28.66
CA ASP A 356 8.04 30.31 -27.78
C ASP A 356 7.11 29.35 -28.50
N GLU A 357 6.23 29.85 -29.38
CA GLU A 357 5.33 29.03 -30.21
C GLU A 357 6.14 28.05 -31.08
N ARG A 358 7.15 28.55 -31.83
CA ARG A 358 8.06 27.71 -32.62
C ARG A 358 8.90 26.74 -31.78
N LYS A 359 9.31 27.14 -30.57
CA LYS A 359 10.00 26.25 -29.60
C LYS A 359 9.07 25.10 -29.18
N MET A 360 7.82 25.40 -28.85
CA MET A 360 6.86 24.40 -28.35
C MET A 360 6.31 23.50 -29.46
N GLU A 361 6.14 24.01 -30.68
CA GLU A 361 5.84 23.22 -31.88
C GLU A 361 6.95 22.19 -32.14
N SER A 362 8.21 22.62 -32.14
CA SER A 362 9.37 21.72 -32.26
C SER A 362 9.41 20.66 -31.15
N ILE A 363 9.18 21.04 -29.89
CA ILE A 363 9.11 20.09 -28.77
C ILE A 363 7.96 19.08 -28.99
N LEU A 364 6.80 19.53 -29.46
CA LEU A 364 5.65 18.67 -29.73
C LEU A 364 5.95 17.67 -30.86
N SER A 365 6.57 18.06 -31.98
CA SER A 365 6.99 17.12 -33.03
C SER A 365 7.98 16.07 -32.51
N HIS A 366 8.93 16.45 -31.63
CA HIS A 366 9.82 15.48 -30.98
C HIS A 366 9.05 14.51 -30.06
N VAL A 367 8.04 14.99 -29.33
CA VAL A 367 7.16 14.16 -28.50
C VAL A 367 6.33 13.20 -29.37
N LEU A 368 5.72 13.67 -30.46
CA LEU A 368 4.96 12.85 -31.41
C LEU A 368 5.82 11.72 -31.96
N HIS A 369 7.03 12.03 -32.43
CA HIS A 369 8.00 11.03 -32.88
C HIS A 369 8.35 10.02 -31.77
N LYS A 370 8.56 10.47 -30.52
CA LYS A 370 8.85 9.58 -29.37
C LYS A 370 7.68 8.65 -29.02
N LEU A 371 6.45 9.08 -29.30
CA LEU A 371 5.21 8.31 -29.09
C LEU A 371 4.80 7.47 -30.31
N ASN A 372 5.55 7.57 -31.43
CA ASN A 372 5.21 7.00 -32.75
C ASN A 372 3.85 7.50 -33.29
N LEU A 373 3.62 8.81 -33.23
CA LEU A 373 2.44 9.50 -33.74
C LEU A 373 2.79 10.41 -34.92
N GLU A 374 1.82 10.63 -35.82
CA GLU A 374 1.96 11.51 -36.97
C GLU A 374 1.69 12.98 -36.60
N GLU A 375 2.24 13.92 -37.36
CA GLU A 375 1.94 15.35 -37.21
C GLU A 375 0.47 15.63 -37.55
N GLY A 376 -0.16 16.52 -36.78
CA GLY A 376 -1.61 16.79 -36.89
C GLY A 376 -2.51 15.78 -36.16
N THR A 377 -1.98 14.78 -35.46
CA THR A 377 -2.75 13.90 -34.57
C THR A 377 -3.55 14.73 -33.54
N ASP A 378 -4.83 14.39 -33.33
CA ASP A 378 -5.69 15.09 -32.34
C ASP A 378 -5.05 15.05 -30.94
N ILE A 379 -4.97 16.22 -30.30
CA ILE A 379 -4.21 16.39 -29.06
C ILE A 379 -4.70 15.49 -27.91
N LYS A 380 -5.96 15.06 -27.91
CA LYS A 380 -6.49 14.12 -26.91
C LYS A 380 -5.92 12.72 -27.10
N ILE A 381 -5.73 12.32 -28.36
CA ILE A 381 -5.05 11.06 -28.71
C ILE A 381 -3.59 11.13 -28.28
N VAL A 382 -2.90 12.27 -28.51
CA VAL A 382 -1.52 12.47 -28.05
C VAL A 382 -1.40 12.35 -26.52
N MET A 383 -2.32 12.96 -25.76
CA MET A 383 -2.36 12.86 -24.29
C MET A 383 -2.57 11.41 -23.82
N GLU A 384 -3.49 10.67 -24.45
CA GLU A 384 -3.76 9.27 -24.12
C GLU A 384 -2.55 8.37 -24.47
N SER A 385 -1.92 8.57 -25.62
CA SER A 385 -0.66 7.89 -25.98
C SER A 385 0.47 8.22 -25.02
N ALA A 386 0.56 9.46 -24.52
CA ALA A 386 1.53 9.84 -23.50
C ALA A 386 1.28 9.12 -22.16
N ARG A 387 0.01 8.97 -21.74
CA ARG A 387 -0.39 8.17 -20.57
C ARG A 387 -0.01 6.70 -20.74
N GLN A 388 -0.33 6.10 -21.89
CA GLN A 388 0.00 4.71 -22.18
C GLN A 388 1.50 4.46 -22.25
N TYR A 389 2.26 5.36 -22.89
CA TYR A 389 3.73 5.33 -22.90
C TYR A 389 4.30 5.36 -21.48
N PHE A 390 3.78 6.26 -20.65
CA PHE A 390 4.22 6.43 -19.27
C PHE A 390 3.87 5.22 -18.38
N MET A 391 2.65 4.68 -18.49
CA MET A 391 2.22 3.44 -17.83
C MET A 391 3.12 2.27 -18.23
N ASN A 392 3.34 2.08 -19.53
CA ASN A 392 4.20 1.00 -20.05
C ASN A 392 5.65 1.14 -19.57
N LYS A 393 6.14 2.36 -19.37
CA LYS A 393 7.48 2.61 -18.81
C LYS A 393 7.54 2.30 -17.32
N CYS A 394 6.54 2.68 -16.53
CA CYS A 394 6.50 2.38 -15.10
C CYS A 394 6.32 0.88 -14.85
N LYS A 395 5.33 0.25 -15.50
CA LYS A 395 4.98 -1.18 -15.31
C LYS A 395 6.16 -2.13 -15.51
N LYS A 396 7.05 -1.84 -16.47
CA LYS A 396 8.28 -2.63 -16.73
C LYS A 396 9.24 -2.72 -15.54
N HIS A 397 9.17 -1.77 -14.62
CA HIS A 397 10.04 -1.70 -13.46
C HIS A 397 9.32 -1.97 -12.13
N MET A 398 7.99 -1.96 -12.07
CA MET A 398 7.28 -2.25 -10.82
C MET A 398 7.57 -3.66 -10.32
N VAL A 399 7.94 -3.78 -9.05
CA VAL A 399 8.19 -5.06 -8.38
C VAL A 399 7.01 -5.47 -7.50
N PHE A 400 6.87 -6.78 -7.25
CA PHE A 400 5.96 -7.28 -6.23
C PHE A 400 6.48 -6.91 -4.84
N SER A 401 5.57 -6.50 -3.96
CA SER A 401 5.89 -6.09 -2.60
C SER A 401 4.73 -6.43 -1.67
N ALA A 402 5.01 -7.03 -0.52
CA ALA A 402 4.02 -7.33 0.52
C ALA A 402 4.39 -6.71 1.86
N THR A 403 3.40 -6.28 2.63
CA THR A 403 3.59 -5.88 4.02
C THR A 403 3.59 -7.12 4.91
N SER A 404 4.57 -7.25 5.79
CA SER A 404 4.63 -8.38 6.73
C SER A 404 4.92 -7.90 8.13
N ASN A 405 4.28 -8.56 9.10
CA ASN A 405 4.47 -8.29 10.52
C ASN A 405 5.47 -9.28 11.13
N LEU A 406 6.33 -8.78 12.01
CA LEU A 406 7.34 -9.55 12.72
C LEU A 406 7.29 -9.17 14.20
N ASN A 407 7.09 -10.17 15.07
CA ASN A 407 7.17 -10.02 16.51
C ASN A 407 8.51 -10.59 17.00
N LEU A 408 9.27 -9.81 17.75
CA LEU A 408 10.58 -10.18 18.30
C LEU A 408 10.60 -9.99 19.82
N ASP A 409 10.72 -11.09 20.57
CA ASP A 409 11.00 -11.05 22.00
C ASP A 409 12.50 -11.08 22.24
N MET A 410 13.05 -9.93 22.63
CA MET A 410 14.49 -9.69 22.71
C MET A 410 14.95 -9.57 24.17
N LYS A 411 16.14 -10.08 24.46
CA LYS A 411 16.79 -9.81 25.74
C LYS A 411 17.36 -8.40 25.71
N ILE A 412 17.10 -7.64 26.77
CA ILE A 412 17.77 -6.37 27.01
C ILE A 412 19.16 -6.71 27.56
N LYS A 413 20.19 -6.19 26.89
CA LYS A 413 21.59 -6.36 27.29
C LYS A 413 22.07 -5.22 28.16
N ASP A 414 21.67 -4.00 27.81
CA ASP A 414 22.05 -2.77 28.51
C ASP A 414 21.03 -1.65 28.25
N MET A 415 21.07 -0.59 29.06
CA MET A 415 20.27 0.62 28.93
C MET A 415 21.12 1.86 29.23
N ILE A 416 21.31 2.71 28.24
CA ILE A 416 22.07 3.96 28.36
C ILE A 416 21.10 5.13 28.36
N VAL A 417 21.14 5.94 29.42
CA VAL A 417 20.37 7.19 29.52
C VAL A 417 21.24 8.35 29.05
N HIS A 418 20.88 8.95 27.92
CA HIS A 418 21.46 10.20 27.43
C HIS A 418 20.64 11.38 27.96
N ASP A 419 21.31 12.28 28.68
CA ASP A 419 20.74 13.54 29.18
C ASP A 419 21.65 14.70 28.74
N HIS A 420 21.07 15.87 28.48
CA HIS A 420 21.75 17.09 28.07
C HIS A 420 22.81 17.58 29.08
N HIS A 421 22.78 17.07 30.32
CA HIS A 421 23.65 17.50 31.42
C HIS A 421 24.87 16.59 31.68
N ARG A 422 25.04 15.46 30.98
CA ARG A 422 26.19 14.56 31.17
C ARG A 422 27.34 14.88 30.22
N THR A 423 28.48 15.32 30.77
CA THR A 423 29.73 15.44 30.01
C THR A 423 30.39 14.07 29.79
N LYS A 424 31.26 13.96 28.77
CA LYS A 424 31.90 12.72 28.26
C LYS A 424 32.73 11.87 29.26
N THR A 425 32.68 12.15 30.55
CA THR A 425 33.47 11.52 31.62
C THR A 425 32.64 10.64 32.56
N ASP A 426 31.32 10.62 32.41
CA ASP A 426 30.43 9.82 33.27
C ASP A 426 30.27 8.40 32.70
N ASP A 427 30.58 7.40 33.52
CA ASP A 427 30.58 5.97 33.16
C ASP A 427 29.17 5.50 32.71
N PRO A 428 28.99 4.94 31.50
CA PRO A 428 27.67 4.82 30.87
C PRO A 428 26.80 3.64 31.34
N HIS A 429 27.29 2.75 32.20
CA HIS A 429 26.62 1.49 32.51
C HIS A 429 25.71 1.54 33.75
N ILE A 430 24.46 1.10 33.59
CA ILE A 430 23.56 0.77 34.71
C ILE A 430 23.56 -0.75 34.87
N GLU A 431 24.39 -1.27 35.79
CA GLU A 431 24.34 -2.70 36.13
C GLU A 431 23.01 -3.07 36.80
N LEU A 432 22.29 -4.04 36.21
CA LEU A 432 21.06 -4.61 36.76
C LEU A 432 21.35 -5.49 37.99
N VAL A 433 21.53 -4.86 39.14
CA VAL A 433 21.52 -5.57 40.43
C VAL A 433 20.10 -6.06 40.72
N ASN A 434 19.94 -7.39 40.78
CA ASN A 434 18.70 -8.07 41.20
C ASN A 434 18.20 -7.56 42.56
N ARG A 435 17.20 -6.65 42.58
CA ARG A 435 16.20 -6.45 43.65
C ARG A 435 15.21 -5.32 43.31
N ASN A 436 13.94 -5.69 43.08
CA ASN A 436 12.72 -4.90 43.37
C ASN A 436 12.83 -3.36 43.33
N VAL A 437 13.21 -2.76 42.19
CA VAL A 437 13.08 -1.30 42.01
C VAL A 437 11.73 -0.99 41.38
N TYR A 438 10.82 -0.42 42.19
CA TYR A 438 9.65 0.29 41.67
C TYR A 438 10.12 1.58 41.00
N VAL A 439 10.11 1.63 39.66
CA VAL A 439 10.32 2.89 38.93
C VAL A 439 8.98 3.62 38.85
N ASN A 440 8.76 4.52 39.81
CA ASN A 440 7.68 5.50 39.74
C ASN A 440 8.03 6.60 38.72
N GLY A 441 7.28 6.66 37.62
CA GLY A 441 7.15 7.86 36.78
C GLY A 441 7.84 7.83 35.42
N ILE A 442 7.01 8.08 34.38
CA ILE A 442 7.20 8.95 33.19
C ILE A 442 8.61 8.99 32.53
N PHE A 443 8.80 8.74 31.23
CA PHE A 443 7.91 8.86 30.05
C PHE A 443 8.02 7.66 29.09
#